data_AF-A0A9E3WDR4-F1
#
_entry.id   AF-A0A9E3WDR4-F1
#
_cell.length_a   1.000
_cell.length_b   1.000
_cell.length_c   1.000
_cell.angle_alpha   90.00
_cell.angle_beta   90.00
_cell.angle_gamma   90.00
#
_symmetry.space_group_name_H-M   'P 1'
#
loop_
_entity.id
_entity.type
_entity.pdbx_description
1 polymer ?
#
loop_
_entity_poly.entity_id
_entity_poly.type
_entity_poly.pdbx_seq_one_letter_code
_entity_poly.pdbx_strand_id
1 'polypeptide(L)'
;MKIKFYSLGEISDERFDFAVICAAYKGKWIFVRHKDRNTWEIPGGHREENEDINVTASRELFEETGAVNYEIDPVCDYSVTIGEITTFGRLFYAKVTEIGHLPESEICGVRFLKEIPNNLTYAEIQPRLQWKVLQHYSSKTLRLLEKDKTRNINIINFIKNYPVQTFDTVGDSVLVRGRSDEDWVYISSKSNEEFLQLIEGLDEEDKCFAVLEDWMLPYIVKDREIRFRLTSMKLVYDYKTPLPPVRSAVVTLSAADAPYIYENSKYKEYISIEYIEDRIKNGIALGIYGDGKLVAWAITHDDGAIGFLNVLEEYRGKGYGTDVTVAMIKRLLKLGELPFVHIEEDNIKSMNLALKTGFRKDRRIHWIKLK
;
A
#
# COMPACT_ATOMS: atom_id res chain seq x y z
N MET A 1 30.52 -2.68 1.45
CA MET A 1 29.92 -2.32 0.15
C MET A 1 29.13 -1.02 0.28
N LYS A 2 29.18 -0.14 -0.72
CA LYS A 2 28.43 1.14 -0.74
C LYS A 2 27.64 1.25 -2.05
N ILE A 3 26.36 1.61 -1.95
CA ILE A 3 25.51 1.88 -3.12
C ILE A 3 25.17 3.37 -3.14
N LYS A 4 25.25 4.00 -4.31
CA LYS A 4 24.79 5.37 -4.53
C LYS A 4 23.85 5.40 -5.73
N PHE A 5 22.75 6.12 -5.61
CA PHE A 5 21.79 6.36 -6.67
C PHE A 5 21.98 7.76 -7.25
N TYR A 6 21.75 7.91 -8.54
CA TYR A 6 21.88 9.14 -9.31
C TYR A 6 20.64 9.34 -10.17
N SER A 7 20.33 10.58 -10.53
CA SER A 7 19.28 10.87 -11.50
C SER A 7 19.69 10.36 -12.88
N LEU A 8 18.71 10.03 -13.72
CA LEU A 8 18.97 9.60 -15.09
C LEU A 8 19.78 10.67 -15.84
N GLY A 9 20.87 10.23 -16.47
CA GLY A 9 21.74 11.09 -17.29
C GLY A 9 22.85 11.80 -16.51
N GLU A 10 22.93 11.62 -15.19
CA GLU A 10 24.12 12.04 -14.42
C GLU A 10 25.37 11.20 -14.75
N ILE A 11 25.16 9.99 -15.25
CA ILE A 11 26.21 9.06 -15.68
C ILE A 11 26.12 8.89 -17.19
N SER A 12 27.25 9.07 -17.87
CA SER A 12 27.37 8.85 -19.31
C SER A 12 27.15 7.36 -19.63
N ASP A 13 26.47 7.08 -20.75
CA ASP A 13 26.08 5.71 -21.13
C ASP A 13 27.28 4.76 -21.22
N GLU A 14 28.40 5.26 -21.73
CA GLU A 14 29.64 4.50 -21.93
C GLU A 14 30.30 4.03 -20.63
N ARG A 15 29.81 4.51 -19.48
CA ARG A 15 30.30 4.11 -18.16
C ARG A 15 29.49 2.97 -17.53
N PHE A 16 28.34 2.60 -18.09
CA PHE A 16 27.53 1.53 -17.51
C PHE A 16 28.14 0.17 -17.80
N ASP A 17 28.25 -0.63 -16.74
CA ASP A 17 28.67 -2.02 -16.80
C ASP A 17 27.47 -2.97 -16.86
N PHE A 18 26.33 -2.58 -16.27
CA PHE A 18 25.16 -3.46 -16.06
C PHE A 18 23.81 -2.78 -16.29
N ALA A 19 22.86 -3.53 -16.83
CA ALA A 19 21.43 -3.22 -16.75
C ALA A 19 20.75 -4.17 -15.75
N VAL A 20 19.99 -3.64 -14.79
CA VAL A 20 19.19 -4.45 -13.85
C VAL A 20 17.72 -4.11 -14.02
N ILE A 21 16.87 -5.12 -14.21
CA ILE A 21 15.48 -4.97 -14.60
C ILE A 21 14.58 -5.58 -13.52
N CYS A 22 13.95 -4.73 -12.71
CA CYS A 22 12.86 -5.18 -11.85
C CYS A 22 11.61 -5.40 -12.72
N ALA A 23 11.42 -6.62 -13.21
CA ALA A 23 10.30 -6.97 -14.05
C ALA A 23 9.11 -7.50 -13.24
N ALA A 24 7.89 -7.14 -13.64
CA ALA A 24 6.66 -7.65 -13.06
C ALA A 24 5.72 -8.19 -14.15
N TYR A 25 5.08 -9.32 -13.87
CA TYR A 25 4.09 -9.96 -14.73
C TYR A 25 2.89 -10.38 -13.87
N LYS A 26 1.68 -9.95 -14.23
CA LYS A 26 0.43 -10.31 -13.54
C LYS A 26 0.51 -10.10 -12.01
N GLY A 27 0.97 -8.93 -11.58
CA GLY A 27 1.06 -8.59 -10.14
C GLY A 27 2.14 -9.29 -9.35
N LYS A 28 3.09 -9.96 -10.01
CA LYS A 28 4.21 -10.68 -9.40
C LYS A 28 5.54 -10.25 -10.01
N TRP A 29 6.56 -10.10 -9.18
CA TRP A 29 7.94 -9.88 -9.60
C TRP A 29 8.51 -11.13 -10.27
N ILE A 30 9.27 -10.93 -11.34
CA ILE A 30 9.97 -11.99 -12.05
C ILE A 30 11.36 -12.13 -11.44
N PHE A 31 11.71 -13.36 -11.05
CA PHE A 31 13.04 -13.74 -10.60
C PHE A 31 13.58 -14.86 -11.46
N VAL A 32 14.89 -14.83 -11.70
CA VAL A 32 15.59 -15.81 -12.52
C VAL A 32 16.61 -16.58 -11.69
N ARG A 33 17.05 -17.72 -12.20
CA ARG A 33 18.08 -18.54 -11.56
C ARG A 33 19.04 -19.12 -12.59
N HIS A 34 20.31 -18.77 -12.43
CA HIS A 34 21.43 -19.34 -13.18
C HIS A 34 21.61 -20.85 -12.94
N LYS A 35 22.07 -21.59 -13.96
CA LYS A 35 22.34 -23.04 -13.95
C LYS A 35 23.26 -23.46 -12.81
N ASP A 36 24.34 -22.69 -12.61
CA ASP A 36 25.35 -22.96 -11.59
C ASP A 36 25.01 -22.44 -10.18
N ARG A 37 23.79 -21.93 -9.95
CA ARG A 37 23.37 -21.35 -8.67
C ARG A 37 22.07 -21.96 -8.15
N ASN A 38 21.96 -21.97 -6.82
CA ASN A 38 20.73 -22.32 -6.10
C ASN A 38 20.08 -21.10 -5.43
N THR A 39 20.46 -19.91 -5.89
CA THR A 39 19.94 -18.61 -5.45
C THR A 39 19.17 -17.94 -6.57
N TRP A 40 18.24 -17.05 -6.22
CA TRP A 40 17.45 -16.27 -7.18
C TRP A 40 18.07 -14.89 -7.40
N GLU A 41 17.79 -14.29 -8.54
CA GLU A 41 18.23 -12.93 -8.86
C GLU A 41 17.15 -12.15 -9.62
N ILE A 42 17.20 -10.83 -9.46
CA ILE A 42 16.50 -9.89 -10.33
C ILE A 42 17.17 -9.96 -11.70
N PRO A 43 16.40 -10.05 -12.80
CA PRO A 43 16.96 -10.10 -14.14
C PRO A 43 17.92 -8.95 -14.44
N GLY A 44 18.97 -9.23 -15.19
CA GLY A 44 19.92 -8.24 -15.65
C GLY A 44 21.30 -8.81 -15.93
N GLY A 45 22.00 -8.17 -16.84
CA GLY A 45 23.31 -8.61 -17.30
C GLY A 45 24.22 -7.47 -17.70
N HIS A 46 25.31 -7.84 -18.36
CA HIS A 46 26.38 -6.95 -18.74
C HIS A 46 26.06 -6.21 -20.04
N ARG A 47 26.48 -4.95 -20.11
CA ARG A 47 26.47 -4.19 -21.36
C ARG A 47 27.51 -4.77 -22.32
N GLU A 48 27.11 -5.05 -23.57
CA GLU A 48 28.03 -5.48 -24.62
C GLU A 48 28.83 -4.31 -25.25
N GLU A 49 29.87 -4.64 -26.00
CA GLU A 49 30.71 -3.63 -26.66
C GLU A 49 29.90 -2.77 -27.63
N ASN A 50 29.93 -1.45 -27.44
CA ASN A 50 29.16 -0.48 -28.24
C ASN A 50 27.63 -0.59 -28.14
N GLU A 51 27.08 -1.31 -27.15
CA GLU A 51 25.64 -1.44 -26.93
C GLU A 51 25.09 -0.23 -26.14
N ASP A 52 23.88 0.25 -26.44
CA ASP A 52 23.22 1.26 -25.57
C ASP A 52 22.61 0.56 -24.35
N ILE A 53 22.70 1.16 -23.14
CA ILE A 53 22.25 0.47 -21.93
C ILE A 53 20.75 0.11 -21.93
N ASN A 54 19.93 0.84 -22.69
CA ASN A 54 18.50 0.51 -22.84
C ASN A 54 18.31 -0.71 -23.75
N VAL A 55 19.18 -0.89 -24.75
CA VAL A 55 19.20 -2.10 -25.60
C VAL A 55 19.64 -3.31 -24.77
N THR A 56 20.69 -3.16 -23.95
CA THR A 56 21.10 -4.18 -22.97
C THR A 56 19.91 -4.60 -22.11
N ALA A 57 19.18 -3.64 -21.53
CA ALA A 57 18.06 -3.94 -20.65
C ALA A 57 16.94 -4.75 -21.34
N SER A 58 16.59 -4.39 -22.57
CA SER A 58 15.58 -5.11 -23.37
C SER A 58 16.04 -6.51 -23.78
N ARG A 59 17.32 -6.66 -24.17
CA ARG A 59 17.91 -7.95 -24.53
C ARG A 59 17.95 -8.90 -23.34
N GLU A 60 18.56 -8.47 -22.24
CA GLU A 60 18.68 -9.24 -21.00
C GLU A 60 17.31 -9.66 -20.46
N LEU A 61 16.33 -8.76 -20.50
CA LEU A 61 14.97 -9.09 -20.08
C LEU A 61 14.39 -10.26 -20.90
N PHE A 62 14.55 -10.28 -22.22
CA PHE A 62 14.09 -11.38 -23.05
C PHE A 62 14.91 -12.67 -22.82
N GLU A 63 16.24 -12.57 -22.81
CA GLU A 63 17.15 -13.71 -22.71
C GLU A 63 17.01 -14.47 -21.38
N GLU A 64 16.79 -13.75 -20.28
CA GLU A 64 16.70 -14.36 -18.95
C GLU A 64 15.27 -14.74 -18.53
N THR A 65 14.24 -14.05 -19.05
CA THR A 65 12.85 -14.24 -18.59
C THR A 65 11.90 -14.79 -19.64
N GLY A 66 12.26 -14.71 -20.93
CA GLY A 66 11.36 -15.00 -22.04
C GLY A 66 10.28 -13.93 -22.27
N ALA A 67 10.39 -12.74 -21.69
CA ALA A 67 9.41 -11.67 -21.91
C ALA A 67 9.40 -11.18 -23.37
N VAL A 68 8.24 -11.23 -24.03
CA VAL A 68 8.10 -10.88 -25.46
C VAL A 68 7.35 -9.59 -25.70
N ASN A 69 6.36 -9.27 -24.85
CA ASN A 69 5.66 -7.99 -24.86
C ASN A 69 5.74 -7.36 -23.48
N TYR A 70 6.21 -6.11 -23.43
CA TYR A 70 6.43 -5.38 -22.20
C TYR A 70 6.56 -3.87 -22.46
N GLU A 71 6.32 -3.09 -21.41
CA GLU A 71 6.76 -1.71 -21.28
C GLU A 71 7.98 -1.68 -20.36
N ILE A 72 9.08 -1.03 -20.75
CA ILE A 72 10.28 -0.90 -19.94
C ILE A 72 10.68 0.57 -19.79
N ASP A 73 10.84 1.02 -18.54
CA ASP A 73 11.17 2.40 -18.19
C ASP A 73 12.47 2.44 -17.38
N PRO A 74 13.42 3.35 -17.69
CA PRO A 74 14.56 3.60 -16.83
C PRO A 74 14.10 4.31 -15.53
N VAL A 75 14.59 3.83 -14.39
CA VAL A 75 14.22 4.35 -13.06
C VAL A 75 15.27 5.31 -12.51
N CYS A 76 16.53 4.87 -12.47
CA CYS A 76 17.66 5.68 -12.02
C CYS A 76 19.00 5.02 -12.39
N ASP A 77 20.06 5.81 -12.32
CA ASP A 77 21.43 5.32 -12.43
C ASP A 77 21.96 4.97 -11.04
N TYR A 78 22.87 4.01 -10.92
CA TYR A 78 23.47 3.63 -9.65
C TYR A 78 24.93 3.22 -9.80
N SER A 79 25.65 3.27 -8.68
CA SER A 79 27.01 2.74 -8.57
C SER A 79 27.12 1.83 -7.35
N VAL A 80 27.89 0.76 -7.48
CA VAL A 80 28.22 -0.15 -6.38
C VAL A 80 29.73 -0.14 -6.17
N THR A 81 30.18 0.18 -4.96
CA THR A 81 31.59 0.16 -4.57
C THR A 81 31.86 -1.01 -3.63
N ILE A 82 32.74 -1.92 -4.03
CA ILE A 82 33.23 -3.05 -3.23
C ILE A 82 34.76 -2.94 -3.17
N GLY A 83 35.30 -2.66 -1.97
CA GLY A 83 36.71 -2.31 -1.82
C GLY A 83 37.04 -1.03 -2.59
N GLU A 84 37.98 -1.12 -3.51
CA GLU A 84 38.40 0.01 -4.37
C GLU A 84 37.71 0.03 -5.73
N ILE A 85 36.97 -1.04 -6.08
CA ILE A 85 36.30 -1.17 -7.38
C ILE A 85 34.92 -0.55 -7.28
N THR A 86 34.60 0.33 -8.24
CA THR A 86 33.25 0.89 -8.41
C THR A 86 32.75 0.56 -9.80
N THR A 87 31.61 -0.15 -9.84
CA THR A 87 30.87 -0.43 -11.07
C THR A 87 29.62 0.44 -11.13
N PHE A 88 29.10 0.61 -12.34
CA PHE A 88 27.94 1.44 -12.62
C PHE A 88 26.88 0.65 -13.36
N GLY A 89 25.61 0.94 -13.07
CA GLY A 89 24.51 0.34 -13.81
C GLY A 89 23.31 1.27 -13.89
N ARG A 90 22.39 0.93 -14.78
CA ARG A 90 21.07 1.54 -14.85
C ARG A 90 20.03 0.55 -14.35
N LEU A 91 19.14 1.06 -13.49
CA LEU A 91 18.02 0.32 -12.95
C LEU A 91 16.79 0.62 -13.80
N PHE A 92 16.11 -0.44 -14.21
CA PHE A 92 14.88 -0.41 -14.99
C PHE A 92 13.74 -1.06 -14.24
N TYR A 93 12.52 -0.68 -14.61
CA TYR A 93 11.32 -1.45 -14.31
C TYR A 93 10.69 -1.89 -15.62
N ALA A 94 10.25 -3.14 -15.67
CA ALA A 94 9.52 -3.67 -16.81
C ALA A 94 8.15 -4.19 -16.38
N LYS A 95 7.10 -3.66 -17.01
CA LYS A 95 5.74 -4.22 -16.94
C LYS A 95 5.57 -5.19 -18.09
N VAL A 96 5.71 -6.48 -17.81
CA VAL A 96 5.55 -7.54 -18.80
C VAL A 96 4.08 -7.86 -18.97
N THR A 97 3.63 -7.99 -20.21
CA THR A 97 2.26 -8.37 -20.58
C THR A 97 2.20 -9.74 -21.24
N GLU A 98 3.32 -10.25 -21.78
CA GLU A 98 3.40 -11.58 -22.36
C GLU A 98 4.77 -12.23 -22.10
N ILE A 99 4.74 -13.49 -21.66
CA ILE A 99 5.92 -14.35 -21.47
C ILE A 99 5.86 -15.45 -22.53
N GLY A 100 6.89 -15.52 -23.36
CA GLY A 100 7.09 -16.54 -24.39
C GLY A 100 7.97 -17.70 -23.90
N HIS A 101 8.64 -18.35 -24.86
CA HIS A 101 9.61 -19.40 -24.56
C HIS A 101 10.88 -18.80 -23.95
N LEU A 102 11.40 -19.42 -22.89
CA LEU A 102 12.69 -19.05 -22.32
C LEU A 102 13.82 -19.52 -23.26
N PRO A 103 14.65 -18.62 -23.81
CA PRO A 103 15.77 -19.00 -24.67
C PRO A 103 16.77 -19.93 -23.97
N GLU A 104 17.53 -20.71 -24.74
CA GLU A 104 18.66 -21.45 -24.17
C GLU A 104 19.78 -20.48 -23.77
N SER A 105 19.89 -20.23 -22.47
CA SER A 105 20.91 -19.36 -21.88
C SER A 105 21.51 -20.00 -20.62
N GLU A 106 22.30 -19.27 -19.86
CA GLU A 106 22.77 -19.62 -18.53
C GLU A 106 21.65 -19.73 -17.49
N ILE A 107 20.45 -19.22 -17.77
CA ILE A 107 19.28 -19.30 -16.90
C ILE A 107 18.60 -20.68 -17.06
N CYS A 108 18.16 -21.26 -15.93
CA CYS A 108 17.44 -22.54 -15.90
C CYS A 108 16.12 -22.49 -15.12
N GLY A 109 15.70 -21.33 -14.65
CA GLY A 109 14.44 -21.19 -13.96
C GLY A 109 13.97 -19.76 -13.87
N VAL A 110 12.66 -19.59 -14.05
CA VAL A 110 11.93 -18.34 -13.87
C VAL A 110 10.87 -18.57 -12.81
N ARG A 111 10.71 -17.63 -11.88
CA ARG A 111 9.65 -17.64 -10.85
C ARG A 111 8.96 -16.30 -10.76
N PHE A 112 7.69 -16.36 -10.40
CA PHE A 112 6.82 -15.20 -10.19
C PHE A 112 6.43 -15.13 -8.71
N LEU A 113 6.89 -14.11 -8.00
CA LEU A 113 6.68 -13.96 -6.56
C LEU A 113 6.16 -12.55 -6.22
N LYS A 114 5.29 -12.44 -5.22
CA LYS A 114 4.80 -11.12 -4.73
C LYS A 114 5.85 -10.40 -3.88
N GLU A 115 6.73 -11.18 -3.25
CA GLU A 115 7.82 -10.69 -2.41
C GLU A 115 9.17 -11.14 -2.96
N ILE A 116 10.22 -10.43 -2.55
CA ILE A 116 11.59 -10.81 -2.87
C ILE A 116 11.95 -12.13 -2.14
N PRO A 117 12.55 -13.12 -2.82
CA PRO A 117 12.92 -14.37 -2.17
C PRO A 117 14.04 -14.17 -1.15
N ASN A 118 14.09 -15.00 -0.12
CA ASN A 118 15.11 -14.92 0.93
C ASN A 118 16.51 -15.35 0.46
N ASN A 119 16.62 -16.23 -0.54
CA ASN A 119 17.86 -16.80 -1.04
C ASN A 119 18.36 -16.09 -2.31
N LEU A 120 18.70 -14.80 -2.20
CA LEU A 120 19.21 -14.00 -3.33
C LEU A 120 20.70 -14.20 -3.58
N THR A 121 21.10 -14.16 -4.86
CA THR A 121 22.52 -14.11 -5.25
C THR A 121 23.19 -12.84 -4.69
N TYR A 122 22.52 -11.70 -4.81
CA TYR A 122 23.04 -10.39 -4.39
C TYR A 122 22.19 -9.78 -3.27
N ALA A 123 22.14 -10.47 -2.13
CA ALA A 123 21.27 -10.15 -0.99
C ALA A 123 21.47 -8.73 -0.40
N GLU A 124 22.64 -8.12 -0.55
CA GLU A 124 22.89 -6.75 -0.05
C GLU A 124 22.52 -5.64 -1.06
N ILE A 125 22.32 -5.97 -2.33
CA ILE A 125 22.12 -5.01 -3.44
C ILE A 125 20.68 -5.05 -3.93
N GLN A 126 20.20 -6.22 -4.34
CA GLN A 126 18.90 -6.37 -5.03
C GLN A 126 17.70 -5.87 -4.23
N PRO A 127 17.60 -6.08 -2.90
CA PRO A 127 16.52 -5.48 -2.11
C PRO A 127 16.51 -3.94 -2.15
N ARG A 128 17.69 -3.31 -2.21
CA ARG A 128 17.80 -1.83 -2.29
C ARG A 128 17.43 -1.31 -3.67
N LEU A 129 17.76 -2.06 -4.73
CA LEU A 129 17.35 -1.73 -6.10
C LEU A 129 15.82 -1.85 -6.25
N GLN A 130 15.23 -2.96 -5.82
CA GLN A 130 13.78 -3.14 -5.86
C GLN A 130 13.06 -2.08 -5.01
N TRP A 131 13.57 -1.75 -3.82
CA TRP A 131 13.03 -0.65 -3.01
C TRP A 131 13.01 0.67 -3.78
N LYS A 132 14.07 0.97 -4.53
CA LYS A 132 14.16 2.20 -5.34
C LYS A 132 13.10 2.22 -6.45
N VAL A 133 12.83 1.08 -7.09
CA VAL A 133 11.73 0.92 -8.06
C VAL A 133 10.37 1.14 -7.40
N LEU A 134 10.11 0.48 -6.26
CA LEU A 134 8.89 0.66 -5.49
C LEU A 134 8.66 2.12 -5.12
N GLN A 135 9.67 2.86 -4.68
CA GLN A 135 9.55 4.30 -4.38
C GLN A 135 9.18 5.15 -5.61
N HIS A 136 9.78 4.84 -6.77
CA HIS A 136 9.47 5.52 -8.02
C HIS A 136 8.00 5.31 -8.43
N TYR A 137 7.53 4.06 -8.36
CA TYR A 137 6.15 3.72 -8.72
C TYR A 137 5.13 4.15 -7.66
N SER A 138 5.45 4.12 -6.37
CA SER A 138 4.63 4.74 -5.32
C SER A 138 4.31 6.18 -5.68
N SER A 139 5.31 6.95 -6.11
CA SER A 139 5.11 8.35 -6.50
C SER A 139 4.22 8.51 -7.74
N LYS A 140 4.38 7.63 -8.76
CA LYS A 140 3.55 7.64 -9.98
C LYS A 140 2.09 7.26 -9.67
N THR A 141 1.90 6.20 -8.89
CA THR A 141 0.59 5.69 -8.46
C THR A 141 -0.13 6.71 -7.57
N LEU A 142 0.57 7.33 -6.61
CA LEU A 142 -0.01 8.39 -5.77
C LEU A 142 -0.55 9.55 -6.62
N ARG A 143 0.19 10.01 -7.64
CA ARG A 143 -0.31 11.06 -8.56
C ARG A 143 -1.60 10.65 -9.27
N LEU A 144 -1.72 9.38 -9.66
CA LEU A 144 -2.93 8.87 -10.29
C LEU A 144 -4.11 8.83 -9.31
N LEU A 145 -3.88 8.30 -8.10
CA LEU A 145 -4.90 8.19 -7.05
C LEU A 145 -5.39 9.57 -6.56
N GLU A 146 -4.50 10.56 -6.47
CA GLU A 146 -4.82 11.92 -6.03
C GLU A 146 -5.75 12.67 -7.00
N LYS A 147 -5.88 12.23 -8.28
CA LYS A 147 -6.89 12.78 -9.21
C LYS A 147 -8.32 12.64 -8.66
N ASP A 148 -8.57 11.61 -7.84
CA ASP A 148 -9.81 11.41 -7.09
C ASP A 148 -9.48 11.04 -5.64
N LYS A 149 -8.90 12.00 -4.92
CA LYS A 149 -8.49 11.83 -3.52
C LYS A 149 -9.61 11.30 -2.63
N THR A 150 -10.86 11.75 -2.80
CA THR A 150 -12.01 11.30 -2.01
C THR A 150 -12.22 9.80 -2.11
N ARG A 151 -12.24 9.26 -3.34
CA ARG A 151 -12.35 7.81 -3.58
C ARG A 151 -11.14 7.06 -2.98
N ASN A 152 -9.95 7.60 -3.20
CA ASN A 152 -8.71 6.85 -3.03
C ASN A 152 -7.98 7.08 -1.70
N ILE A 153 -8.51 7.89 -0.79
CA ILE A 153 -7.81 8.29 0.44
C ILE A 153 -7.30 7.09 1.26
N ASN A 154 -8.04 5.99 1.30
CA ASN A 154 -7.61 4.75 1.96
C ASN A 154 -6.31 4.20 1.35
N ILE A 155 -6.27 4.07 0.02
CA ILE A 155 -5.12 3.54 -0.72
C ILE A 155 -3.93 4.50 -0.62
N ILE A 156 -4.19 5.81 -0.74
CA ILE A 156 -3.17 6.86 -0.62
C ILE A 156 -2.48 6.78 0.74
N ASN A 157 -3.27 6.70 1.81
CA ASN A 157 -2.73 6.59 3.16
C ASN A 157 -2.01 5.26 3.39
N PHE A 158 -2.53 4.17 2.83
CA PHE A 158 -1.88 2.86 2.93
C PHE A 158 -0.48 2.89 2.28
N ILE A 159 -0.35 3.37 1.04
CA ILE A 159 0.94 3.49 0.34
C ILE A 159 1.94 4.38 1.11
N LYS A 160 1.45 5.46 1.74
CA LYS A 160 2.31 6.40 2.48
C LYS A 160 2.86 5.81 3.78
N ASN A 161 2.10 4.95 4.44
CA ASN A 161 2.39 4.50 5.80
C ASN A 161 2.92 3.06 5.89
N TYR A 162 2.67 2.24 4.87
CA TYR A 162 2.96 0.81 4.91
C TYR A 162 3.83 0.34 3.74
N PRO A 163 4.63 -0.73 3.94
CA PRO A 163 5.36 -1.36 2.86
C PRO A 163 4.42 -1.88 1.77
N VAL A 164 4.65 -1.44 0.54
CA VAL A 164 3.97 -1.95 -0.65
C VAL A 164 4.82 -3.04 -1.29
N GLN A 165 4.20 -4.17 -1.63
CA GLN A 165 4.80 -5.32 -2.30
C GLN A 165 4.76 -5.15 -3.82
N THR A 166 3.58 -4.83 -4.38
CA THR A 166 3.40 -4.65 -5.84
C THR A 166 2.39 -3.54 -6.18
N PHE A 167 2.56 -2.99 -7.39
CA PHE A 167 1.63 -2.05 -8.01
C PHE A 167 1.26 -2.57 -9.41
N ASP A 168 -0.03 -2.60 -9.71
CA ASP A 168 -0.53 -2.83 -11.06
C ASP A 168 -1.40 -1.64 -11.49
N THR A 169 -1.24 -1.20 -12.73
CA THR A 169 -2.02 -0.08 -13.30
C THR A 169 -2.53 -0.42 -14.69
N VAL A 170 -3.79 -0.11 -14.96
CA VAL A 170 -4.42 -0.21 -16.28
C VAL A 170 -5.22 1.06 -16.50
N GLY A 171 -4.82 1.90 -17.46
CA GLY A 171 -5.40 3.22 -17.66
C GLY A 171 -5.34 4.07 -16.37
N ASP A 172 -6.50 4.49 -15.87
CA ASP A 172 -6.62 5.24 -14.62
C ASP A 172 -6.89 4.37 -13.37
N SER A 173 -6.94 3.05 -13.54
CA SER A 173 -7.20 2.09 -12.47
C SER A 173 -5.92 1.54 -11.85
N VAL A 174 -5.98 1.26 -10.54
CA VAL A 174 -4.83 0.85 -9.73
C VAL A 174 -5.20 -0.36 -8.87
N LEU A 175 -4.28 -1.31 -8.77
CA LEU A 175 -4.27 -2.36 -7.76
C LEU A 175 -2.96 -2.30 -6.97
N VAL A 176 -3.06 -2.39 -5.64
CA VAL A 176 -1.91 -2.31 -4.72
C VAL A 176 -1.96 -3.50 -3.79
N ARG A 177 -0.83 -4.20 -3.65
CA ARG A 177 -0.63 -5.21 -2.61
C ARG A 177 0.39 -4.72 -1.60
N GLY A 178 0.10 -4.82 -0.32
CA GLY A 178 1.05 -4.47 0.72
C GLY A 178 0.61 -5.00 2.06
N ARG A 179 1.42 -4.71 3.08
CA ARG A 179 1.24 -5.31 4.40
C ARG A 179 1.09 -4.27 5.50
N SER A 180 -0.03 -4.34 6.22
CA SER A 180 -0.20 -3.72 7.55
C SER A 180 -0.30 -4.83 8.60
N ASP A 181 -1.49 -5.09 9.13
CA ASP A 181 -1.79 -6.24 9.99
C ASP A 181 -1.96 -7.54 9.18
N GLU A 182 -2.42 -7.41 7.94
CA GLU A 182 -2.61 -8.49 6.97
C GLU A 182 -1.98 -8.11 5.62
N ASP A 183 -1.86 -9.08 4.72
CA ASP A 183 -1.50 -8.85 3.31
C ASP A 183 -2.72 -8.38 2.52
N TRP A 184 -2.90 -7.06 2.46
CA TRP A 184 -4.07 -6.41 1.87
C TRP A 184 -3.93 -6.17 0.37
N VAL A 185 -5.01 -6.42 -0.35
CA VAL A 185 -5.21 -6.00 -1.73
C VAL A 185 -6.20 -4.84 -1.78
N TYR A 186 -5.73 -3.69 -2.26
CA TYR A 186 -6.56 -2.52 -2.55
C TYR A 186 -6.77 -2.38 -4.05
N ILE A 187 -8.01 -2.07 -4.47
CA ILE A 187 -8.35 -1.86 -5.88
C ILE A 187 -9.13 -0.56 -6.02
N SER A 188 -8.67 0.33 -6.89
CA SER A 188 -9.44 1.49 -7.34
C SER A 188 -9.65 1.41 -8.84
N SER A 189 -10.92 1.32 -9.26
CA SER A 189 -11.31 1.38 -10.65
C SER A 189 -12.69 2.00 -10.83
N LYS A 190 -12.88 2.78 -11.89
CA LYS A 190 -14.19 3.23 -12.37
C LYS A 190 -14.64 2.52 -13.64
N SER A 191 -13.76 1.72 -14.25
CA SER A 191 -13.98 1.04 -15.52
C SER A 191 -14.02 -0.46 -15.30
N ASN A 192 -15.12 -1.11 -15.72
CA ASN A 192 -15.24 -2.56 -15.62
C ASN A 192 -14.14 -3.27 -16.44
N GLU A 193 -13.78 -2.73 -17.61
CA GLU A 193 -12.73 -3.30 -18.47
C GLU A 193 -11.35 -3.23 -17.80
N GLU A 194 -10.96 -2.06 -17.30
CA GLU A 194 -9.66 -1.90 -16.61
C GLU A 194 -9.60 -2.75 -15.33
N PHE A 195 -10.73 -2.83 -14.60
CA PHE A 195 -10.84 -3.68 -13.43
C PHE A 195 -10.65 -5.16 -13.77
N LEU A 196 -11.30 -5.66 -14.82
CA LEU A 196 -11.15 -7.05 -15.25
C LEU A 196 -9.70 -7.38 -15.59
N GLN A 197 -8.99 -6.48 -16.28
CA GLN A 197 -7.56 -6.66 -16.57
C GLN A 197 -6.69 -6.66 -15.30
N LEU A 198 -6.97 -5.76 -14.34
CA LEU A 198 -6.22 -5.73 -13.08
C LEU A 198 -6.36 -7.03 -12.28
N ILE A 199 -7.55 -7.62 -12.25
CA ILE A 199 -7.81 -8.82 -11.45
C ILE A 199 -7.31 -10.11 -12.09
N GLU A 200 -6.83 -10.09 -13.34
CA GLU A 200 -6.13 -11.24 -13.95
C GLU A 200 -4.85 -11.62 -13.22
N GLY A 201 -4.25 -10.67 -12.50
CA GLY A 201 -3.09 -10.90 -11.64
C GLY A 201 -3.41 -11.43 -10.24
N LEU A 202 -4.68 -11.62 -9.90
CA LEU A 202 -5.06 -12.20 -8.61
C LEU A 202 -4.93 -13.72 -8.61
N ASP A 203 -4.56 -14.27 -7.47
CA ASP A 203 -4.48 -15.71 -7.25
C ASP A 203 -5.13 -16.13 -5.91
N GLU A 204 -4.97 -17.41 -5.56
CA GLU A 204 -5.53 -18.00 -4.34
C GLU A 204 -4.88 -17.51 -3.04
N GLU A 205 -3.69 -16.91 -3.12
CA GLU A 205 -3.00 -16.31 -1.98
C GLU A 205 -3.53 -14.91 -1.66
N ASP A 206 -4.18 -14.24 -2.63
CA ASP A 206 -4.88 -12.97 -2.40
C ASP A 206 -6.20 -13.22 -1.64
N LYS A 207 -6.13 -13.15 -0.31
CA LYS A 207 -7.24 -13.48 0.60
C LYS A 207 -7.87 -12.26 1.28
N CYS A 208 -7.11 -11.19 1.50
CA CYS A 208 -7.57 -10.00 2.22
C CYS A 208 -7.76 -8.84 1.26
N PHE A 209 -9.00 -8.38 1.10
CA PHE A 209 -9.36 -7.27 0.22
C PHE A 209 -9.91 -6.11 1.02
N ALA A 210 -9.39 -4.92 0.75
CA ALA A 210 -9.76 -3.70 1.45
C ALA A 210 -10.60 -2.79 0.54
N VAL A 211 -11.66 -2.21 1.12
CA VAL A 211 -12.44 -1.12 0.50
C VAL A 211 -13.04 -1.48 -0.87
N LEU A 212 -13.48 -2.73 -1.06
CA LEU A 212 -14.17 -3.15 -2.29
C LEU A 212 -15.51 -2.45 -2.43
N GLU A 213 -15.87 -2.05 -3.65
CA GLU A 213 -17.21 -1.56 -3.96
C GLU A 213 -18.17 -2.74 -4.26
N ASP A 214 -19.47 -2.50 -4.09
CA ASP A 214 -20.52 -3.52 -4.27
C ASP A 214 -20.39 -4.31 -5.58
N TRP A 215 -20.15 -3.59 -6.68
CA TRP A 215 -20.09 -4.16 -8.03
C TRP A 215 -18.84 -5.04 -8.26
N MET A 216 -17.79 -4.88 -7.44
CA MET A 216 -16.57 -5.68 -7.54
C MET A 216 -16.73 -7.06 -6.91
N LEU A 217 -17.67 -7.21 -5.96
CA LEU A 217 -17.80 -8.43 -5.15
C LEU A 217 -17.98 -9.71 -5.96
N PRO A 218 -18.84 -9.79 -7.00
CA PRO A 218 -19.02 -11.03 -7.74
C PRO A 218 -17.74 -11.52 -8.44
N TYR A 219 -16.87 -10.59 -8.83
CA TYR A 219 -15.61 -10.89 -9.51
C TYR A 219 -14.48 -11.25 -8.55
N ILE A 220 -14.47 -10.68 -7.35
CA ILE A 220 -13.43 -10.95 -6.35
C ILE A 220 -13.76 -12.19 -5.52
N VAL A 221 -14.99 -12.29 -5.01
CA VAL A 221 -15.39 -13.41 -4.15
C VAL A 221 -15.54 -14.69 -4.99
N LYS A 222 -16.17 -14.59 -6.17
CA LYS A 222 -16.50 -15.74 -7.03
C LYS A 222 -17.18 -16.85 -6.20
N ASP A 223 -16.59 -18.02 -6.17
CA ASP A 223 -16.97 -19.23 -5.45
C ASP A 223 -16.22 -19.43 -4.12
N ARG A 224 -15.33 -18.49 -3.75
CA ARG A 224 -14.52 -18.58 -2.54
C ARG A 224 -15.35 -18.30 -1.29
N GLU A 225 -15.11 -19.07 -0.23
CA GLU A 225 -15.80 -18.88 1.05
C GLU A 225 -15.30 -17.61 1.76
N ILE A 226 -16.23 -16.76 2.18
CA ILE A 226 -15.94 -15.56 2.96
C ILE A 226 -15.78 -15.96 4.43
N ARG A 227 -14.57 -15.80 4.98
CA ARG A 227 -14.29 -15.97 6.41
C ARG A 227 -14.76 -14.76 7.23
N PHE A 228 -14.56 -13.56 6.69
CA PHE A 228 -14.93 -12.31 7.36
C PHE A 228 -15.38 -11.27 6.33
N ARG A 229 -16.43 -10.52 6.65
CA ARG A 229 -16.89 -9.38 5.87
C ARG A 229 -17.36 -8.26 6.80
N LEU A 230 -16.76 -7.09 6.64
CA LEU A 230 -17.24 -5.85 7.23
C LEU A 230 -17.77 -4.95 6.13
N THR A 231 -19.07 -4.64 6.18
CA THR A 231 -19.72 -3.74 5.22
C THR A 231 -20.01 -2.41 5.91
N SER A 232 -19.57 -1.32 5.30
CA SER A 232 -19.73 0.02 5.88
C SER A 232 -20.03 1.05 4.81
N MET A 233 -20.67 2.13 5.22
CA MET A 233 -20.72 3.36 4.45
C MET A 233 -19.45 4.15 4.72
N LYS A 234 -18.72 4.47 3.66
CA LYS A 234 -17.62 5.45 3.72
C LYS A 234 -18.21 6.85 3.73
N LEU A 235 -17.77 7.67 4.68
CA LEU A 235 -18.09 9.09 4.71
C LEU A 235 -16.82 9.94 4.71
N VAL A 236 -16.87 11.05 3.99
CA VAL A 236 -15.75 11.98 3.84
C VAL A 236 -16.16 13.36 4.32
N TYR A 237 -15.26 14.04 5.03
CA TYR A 237 -15.52 15.36 5.57
C TYR A 237 -15.60 16.41 4.47
N ASP A 238 -16.66 17.23 4.50
CA ASP A 238 -16.78 18.38 3.64
C ASP A 238 -16.11 19.60 4.26
N TYR A 239 -15.01 20.05 3.66
CA TYR A 239 -14.22 21.21 4.10
C TYR A 239 -15.03 22.52 4.17
N LYS A 240 -16.18 22.60 3.51
CA LYS A 240 -17.08 23.77 3.59
C LYS A 240 -17.98 23.76 4.83
N THR A 241 -18.08 22.64 5.54
CA THR A 241 -18.97 22.52 6.69
C THR A 241 -18.28 23.04 7.96
N PRO A 242 -18.80 24.08 8.62
CA PRO A 242 -18.19 24.61 9.84
C PRO A 242 -18.22 23.55 10.94
N LEU A 243 -17.10 23.43 11.67
CA LEU A 243 -17.01 22.50 12.80
C LEU A 243 -17.60 23.14 14.06
N PRO A 244 -18.36 22.37 14.87
CA PRO A 244 -18.80 22.85 16.17
C PRO A 244 -17.59 23.10 17.10
N PRO A 245 -17.74 23.93 18.15
CA PRO A 245 -16.68 24.15 19.12
C PRO A 245 -16.43 22.87 19.93
N VAL A 246 -15.16 22.63 20.27
CA VAL A 246 -14.75 21.56 21.19
C VAL A 246 -14.84 22.13 22.60
N ARG A 247 -15.64 21.52 23.47
CA ARG A 247 -15.88 22.03 24.84
C ARG A 247 -15.03 21.34 25.90
N SER A 248 -14.65 20.10 25.64
CA SER A 248 -13.84 19.28 26.55
C SER A 248 -12.35 19.45 26.32
N ALA A 249 -11.54 19.18 27.35
CA ALA A 249 -10.09 19.07 27.23
C ALA A 249 -9.72 17.75 26.53
N VAL A 250 -9.51 17.82 25.21
CA VAL A 250 -9.06 16.68 24.40
C VAL A 250 -7.54 16.62 24.39
N VAL A 251 -6.98 15.47 24.74
CA VAL A 251 -5.53 15.23 24.83
C VAL A 251 -5.08 14.19 23.81
N THR A 252 -3.79 14.17 23.49
CA THR A 252 -3.16 13.08 22.73
C THR A 252 -2.91 11.90 23.65
N LEU A 253 -3.29 10.71 23.21
CA LEU A 253 -3.10 9.47 23.95
C LEU A 253 -1.67 8.95 23.81
N SER A 254 -1.28 8.08 24.73
CA SER A 254 0.03 7.44 24.77
C SER A 254 -0.10 5.92 24.71
N ALA A 255 0.98 5.20 24.40
CA ALA A 255 0.95 3.73 24.36
C ALA A 255 0.46 3.10 25.69
N ALA A 256 0.65 3.79 26.83
CA ALA A 256 0.15 3.35 28.13
C ALA A 256 -1.39 3.26 28.21
N ASP A 257 -2.13 3.93 27.30
CA ASP A 257 -3.58 3.87 27.23
C ASP A 257 -4.09 2.63 26.47
N ALA A 258 -3.23 1.96 25.70
CA ALA A 258 -3.63 0.87 24.81
C ALA A 258 -4.30 -0.31 25.54
N PRO A 259 -3.77 -0.81 26.68
CA PRO A 259 -4.43 -1.89 27.42
C PRO A 259 -5.82 -1.49 27.91
N TYR A 260 -5.99 -0.25 28.37
CA TYR A 260 -7.29 0.23 28.85
C TYR A 260 -8.30 0.37 27.71
N ILE A 261 -7.87 0.89 26.56
CA ILE A 261 -8.70 0.98 25.34
C ILE A 261 -9.12 -0.41 24.88
N TYR A 262 -8.19 -1.36 24.85
CA TYR A 262 -8.46 -2.75 24.50
C TYR A 262 -9.52 -3.36 25.42
N GLU A 263 -9.35 -3.24 26.74
CA GLU A 263 -10.28 -3.81 27.72
C GLU A 263 -11.70 -3.27 27.61
N ASN A 264 -11.85 -2.02 27.14
CA ASN A 264 -13.13 -1.35 26.99
C ASN A 264 -13.65 -1.33 25.53
N SER A 265 -13.04 -2.08 24.61
CA SER A 265 -13.50 -2.19 23.23
C SER A 265 -14.57 -3.28 23.06
N LYS A 266 -15.54 -3.03 22.17
CA LYS A 266 -16.55 -4.02 21.76
C LYS A 266 -16.04 -4.98 20.69
N TYR A 267 -14.92 -4.65 20.05
CA TYR A 267 -14.40 -5.35 18.88
C TYR A 267 -13.13 -6.14 19.22
N LYS A 268 -13.01 -6.69 20.45
CA LYS A 268 -11.82 -7.42 20.93
C LYS A 268 -11.39 -8.57 20.01
N GLU A 269 -12.34 -9.18 19.29
CA GLU A 269 -12.07 -10.26 18.33
C GLU A 269 -11.31 -9.82 17.07
N TYR A 270 -11.25 -8.51 16.81
CA TYR A 270 -10.70 -7.93 15.59
C TYR A 270 -9.51 -7.00 15.83
N ILE A 271 -9.08 -6.84 17.07
CA ILE A 271 -8.03 -5.91 17.46
C ILE A 271 -7.09 -6.56 18.49
N SER A 272 -5.88 -6.05 18.61
CA SER A 272 -4.94 -6.43 19.67
C SER A 272 -4.40 -5.18 20.37
N ILE A 273 -3.74 -5.38 21.53
CA ILE A 273 -3.07 -4.28 22.23
C ILE A 273 -1.97 -3.70 21.34
N GLU A 274 -1.20 -4.58 20.67
CA GLU A 274 -0.11 -4.21 19.76
C GLU A 274 -0.63 -3.37 18.58
N TYR A 275 -1.80 -3.72 18.04
CA TYR A 275 -2.44 -2.91 16.99
C TYR A 275 -2.81 -1.52 17.51
N ILE A 276 -3.39 -1.41 18.70
CA ILE A 276 -3.74 -0.11 19.29
C ILE A 276 -2.47 0.72 19.55
N GLU A 277 -1.39 0.11 20.07
CA GLU A 277 -0.10 0.76 20.28
C GLU A 277 0.50 1.27 18.96
N ASP A 278 0.46 0.46 17.89
CA ASP A 278 0.87 0.88 16.54
C ASP A 278 0.06 2.09 16.09
N ARG A 279 -1.27 2.07 16.25
CA ARG A 279 -2.13 3.18 15.85
C ARG A 279 -1.92 4.45 16.68
N ILE A 280 -1.56 4.33 17.96
CA ILE A 280 -1.19 5.48 18.79
C ILE A 280 0.14 6.08 18.34
N LYS A 281 1.10 5.24 17.96
CA LYS A 281 2.45 5.66 17.55
C LYS A 281 2.49 6.25 16.14
N ASN A 282 1.82 5.60 15.20
CA ASN A 282 1.90 5.87 13.76
C ASN A 282 0.66 6.58 13.21
N GLY A 283 -0.38 6.75 14.02
CA GLY A 283 -1.62 7.44 13.67
C GLY A 283 -1.92 8.63 14.56
N ILE A 284 -3.20 9.01 14.61
CA ILE A 284 -3.72 10.01 15.55
C ILE A 284 -4.59 9.29 16.56
N ALA A 285 -4.26 9.45 17.84
CA ALA A 285 -5.06 8.95 18.95
C ALA A 285 -5.36 10.09 19.92
N LEU A 286 -6.65 10.40 20.10
CA LEU A 286 -7.12 11.48 20.96
C LEU A 286 -8.14 10.95 21.97
N GLY A 287 -8.18 11.55 23.16
CA GLY A 287 -9.16 11.19 24.17
C GLY A 287 -9.43 12.28 25.20
N ILE A 288 -10.36 11.99 26.09
CA ILE A 288 -10.81 12.84 27.19
C ILE A 288 -10.72 12.02 28.47
N TYR A 289 -10.09 12.59 29.50
CA TYR A 289 -10.10 12.03 30.85
C TYR A 289 -11.21 12.68 31.69
N GLY A 290 -11.88 11.88 32.49
CA GLY A 290 -12.87 12.30 33.48
C GLY A 290 -12.70 11.44 34.73
N ASP A 291 -12.75 12.06 35.92
CA ASP A 291 -12.59 11.37 37.21
C ASP A 291 -11.33 10.47 37.29
N GLY A 292 -10.23 10.94 36.69
CA GLY A 292 -8.94 10.25 36.70
C GLY A 292 -8.79 9.07 35.73
N LYS A 293 -9.78 8.80 34.86
CA LYS A 293 -9.72 7.71 33.86
C LYS A 293 -10.08 8.19 32.46
N LEU A 294 -9.69 7.42 31.44
CA LEU A 294 -10.02 7.71 30.04
C LEU A 294 -11.51 7.41 29.78
N VAL A 295 -12.31 8.43 29.47
CA VAL A 295 -13.78 8.30 29.36
C VAL A 295 -14.31 8.36 27.93
N ALA A 296 -13.55 8.93 27.01
CA ALA A 296 -13.85 8.96 25.58
C ALA A 296 -12.56 8.99 24.75
N TRP A 297 -12.57 8.34 23.59
CA TRP A 297 -11.42 8.31 22.68
C TRP A 297 -11.82 8.05 21.23
N ALA A 298 -10.91 8.36 20.31
CA ALA A 298 -10.94 7.94 18.92
C ALA A 298 -9.51 7.78 18.41
N ILE A 299 -9.31 6.84 17.50
CA ILE A 299 -8.01 6.48 16.95
C ILE A 299 -8.16 6.29 15.44
N THR A 300 -7.20 6.73 14.65
CA THR A 300 -7.19 6.41 13.21
C THR A 300 -6.84 4.94 12.98
N HIS A 301 -7.52 4.26 12.05
CA HIS A 301 -7.10 2.96 11.51
C HIS A 301 -5.85 3.10 10.62
N ASP A 302 -5.29 1.99 10.17
CA ASP A 302 -4.12 1.89 9.30
C ASP A 302 -4.33 2.58 7.94
N ASP A 303 -5.52 2.50 7.38
CA ASP A 303 -5.92 3.27 6.19
C ASP A 303 -6.12 4.78 6.47
N GLY A 304 -6.01 5.21 7.72
CA GLY A 304 -6.20 6.59 8.17
C GLY A 304 -7.65 6.98 8.49
N ALA A 305 -8.61 6.07 8.38
CA ALA A 305 -10.00 6.34 8.76
C ALA A 305 -10.09 6.67 10.25
N ILE A 306 -10.86 7.70 10.63
CA ILE A 306 -11.17 7.91 12.04
C ILE A 306 -12.06 6.75 12.51
N GLY A 307 -11.63 6.04 13.54
CA GLY A 307 -12.34 4.92 14.11
C GLY A 307 -12.12 4.82 15.62
N PHE A 308 -12.33 3.62 16.16
CA PHE A 308 -12.28 3.36 17.62
C PHE A 308 -13.06 4.35 18.48
N LEU A 309 -14.05 5.02 17.91
CA LEU A 309 -14.79 6.03 18.63
C LEU A 309 -15.59 5.34 19.74
N ASN A 310 -15.26 5.68 20.98
CA ASN A 310 -16.00 5.17 22.12
C ASN A 310 -16.17 6.25 23.18
N VAL A 311 -17.30 6.16 23.89
CA VAL A 311 -17.60 6.90 25.11
C VAL A 311 -18.14 5.90 26.11
N LEU A 312 -17.49 5.82 27.27
CA LEU A 312 -17.95 4.98 28.38
C LEU A 312 -19.40 5.29 28.71
N GLU A 313 -20.19 4.25 29.01
CA GLU A 313 -21.64 4.34 29.10
C GLU A 313 -22.13 5.42 30.07
N GLU A 314 -21.53 5.49 31.25
CA GLU A 314 -21.81 6.48 32.30
C GLU A 314 -21.41 7.93 31.96
N TYR A 315 -20.64 8.14 30.87
CA TYR A 315 -20.24 9.46 30.37
C TYR A 315 -20.92 9.85 29.05
N ARG A 316 -21.88 9.05 28.56
CA ARG A 316 -22.65 9.37 27.35
C ARG A 316 -23.60 10.55 27.58
N GLY A 317 -24.03 11.18 26.48
CA GLY A 317 -24.94 12.35 26.52
C GLY A 317 -24.27 13.67 26.90
N LYS A 318 -22.98 13.67 27.27
CA LYS A 318 -22.22 14.87 27.67
C LYS A 318 -21.54 15.61 26.51
N GLY A 319 -21.66 15.11 25.27
CA GLY A 319 -21.03 15.71 24.08
C GLY A 319 -19.61 15.21 23.77
N TYR A 320 -19.02 14.34 24.61
CA TYR A 320 -17.64 13.87 24.44
C TYR A 320 -17.34 13.21 23.10
N GLY A 321 -18.26 12.40 22.57
CA GLY A 321 -18.09 11.81 21.24
C GLY A 321 -17.93 12.88 20.15
N THR A 322 -18.73 13.94 20.21
CA THR A 322 -18.61 15.09 19.28
C THR A 322 -17.29 15.82 19.47
N ASP A 323 -16.90 16.11 20.72
CA ASP A 323 -15.66 16.83 21.01
C ASP A 323 -14.43 16.08 20.49
N VAL A 324 -14.33 14.77 20.73
CA VAL A 324 -13.22 13.95 20.24
C VAL A 324 -13.25 13.88 18.70
N THR A 325 -14.39 13.59 18.07
CA THR A 325 -14.49 13.55 16.61
C THR A 325 -14.07 14.86 15.97
N VAL A 326 -14.52 16.00 16.50
CA VAL A 326 -14.14 17.33 15.97
C VAL A 326 -12.65 17.60 16.17
N ALA A 327 -12.08 17.21 17.31
CA ALA A 327 -10.65 17.35 17.55
C ALA A 327 -9.82 16.50 16.56
N MET A 328 -10.28 15.28 16.24
CA MET A 328 -9.67 14.42 15.21
C MET A 328 -9.70 15.10 13.84
N ILE A 329 -10.87 15.61 13.42
CA ILE A 329 -11.03 16.33 12.16
C ILE A 329 -10.05 17.52 12.10
N LYS A 330 -10.04 18.37 13.14
CA LYS A 330 -9.15 19.54 13.20
C LYS A 330 -7.67 19.15 13.12
N ARG A 331 -7.27 18.05 13.76
CA ARG A 331 -5.90 17.55 13.72
C ARG A 331 -5.52 17.10 12.31
N LEU A 332 -6.36 16.29 11.66
CA LEU A 332 -6.14 15.82 10.30
C LEU A 332 -6.06 16.98 9.30
N LEU A 333 -6.99 17.94 9.38
CA LEU A 333 -6.97 19.12 8.51
C LEU A 333 -5.71 19.97 8.70
N LYS A 334 -5.21 20.11 9.94
CA LYS A 334 -3.95 20.81 10.22
C LYS A 334 -2.73 20.13 9.58
N LEU A 335 -2.79 18.82 9.39
CA LEU A 335 -1.74 18.04 8.70
C LEU A 335 -1.92 18.03 7.17
N GLY A 336 -2.95 18.68 6.63
CA GLY A 336 -3.28 18.63 5.20
C GLY A 336 -3.96 17.33 4.76
N GLU A 337 -4.40 16.50 5.71
CA GLU A 337 -5.04 15.23 5.44
C GLU A 337 -6.55 15.35 5.31
N LEU A 338 -7.14 14.46 4.50
CA LEU A 338 -8.58 14.40 4.27
C LEU A 338 -9.24 13.53 5.35
N PRO A 339 -10.09 14.08 6.24
CA PRO A 339 -10.78 13.29 7.26
C PRO A 339 -11.87 12.42 6.63
N PHE A 340 -11.93 11.15 7.02
CA PHE A 340 -12.96 10.21 6.60
C PHE A 340 -13.21 9.15 7.68
N VAL A 341 -14.34 8.46 7.57
CA VAL A 341 -14.80 7.41 8.51
C VAL A 341 -15.44 6.26 7.74
N HIS A 342 -15.42 5.07 8.34
CA HIS A 342 -16.21 3.91 7.92
C HIS A 342 -17.22 3.59 9.01
N ILE A 343 -18.50 3.57 8.67
CA ILE A 343 -19.57 3.33 9.65
C ILE A 343 -20.51 2.26 9.11
N GLU A 344 -20.70 1.19 9.87
CA GLU A 344 -21.72 0.16 9.60
C GLU A 344 -23.11 0.83 9.52
N GLU A 345 -23.91 0.46 8.52
CA GLU A 345 -25.14 1.19 8.19
C GLU A 345 -26.20 1.14 9.30
N ASP A 346 -26.17 0.10 10.14
CA ASP A 346 -27.03 -0.10 11.30
C ASP A 346 -26.56 0.70 12.54
N ASN A 347 -25.33 1.24 12.53
CA ASN A 347 -24.81 2.10 13.58
C ASN A 347 -25.33 3.54 13.44
N ILE A 348 -26.63 3.71 13.66
CA ILE A 348 -27.36 4.98 13.52
C ILE A 348 -26.77 6.08 14.40
N LYS A 349 -26.26 5.75 15.60
CA LYS A 349 -25.67 6.73 16.52
C LYS A 349 -24.38 7.34 15.95
N SER A 350 -23.44 6.51 15.49
CA SER A 350 -22.21 6.98 14.86
C SER A 350 -22.48 7.69 13.53
N MET A 351 -23.42 7.17 12.74
CA MET A 351 -23.85 7.79 11.48
C MET A 351 -24.36 9.22 11.70
N ASN A 352 -25.28 9.41 12.65
CA ASN A 352 -25.83 10.73 12.99
C ASN A 352 -24.75 11.68 13.52
N LEU A 353 -23.82 11.19 14.34
CA LEU A 353 -22.70 11.98 14.81
C LEU A 353 -21.79 12.44 13.66
N ALA A 354 -21.44 11.53 12.74
CA ALA A 354 -20.62 11.86 11.59
C ALA A 354 -21.28 12.91 10.70
N LEU A 355 -22.56 12.73 10.34
CA LEU A 355 -23.30 13.71 9.55
C LEU A 355 -23.38 15.08 10.25
N LYS A 356 -23.62 15.11 11.56
CA LYS A 356 -23.64 16.34 12.37
C LYS A 356 -22.29 17.04 12.43
N THR A 357 -21.18 16.30 12.31
CA THR A 357 -19.81 16.83 12.35
C THR A 357 -19.26 17.16 10.96
N GLY A 358 -20.10 17.14 9.92
CA GLY A 358 -19.77 17.61 8.59
C GLY A 358 -19.27 16.54 7.61
N PHE A 359 -19.37 15.26 7.98
CA PHE A 359 -19.15 14.18 7.03
C PHE A 359 -20.34 14.03 6.07
N ARG A 360 -20.05 13.60 4.84
CA ARG A 360 -21.05 13.23 3.83
C ARG A 360 -20.81 11.79 3.38
N LYS A 361 -21.90 11.06 3.14
CA LYS A 361 -21.83 9.72 2.55
C LYS A 361 -21.18 9.80 1.17
N ASP A 362 -20.20 8.94 0.92
CA ASP A 362 -19.52 8.79 -0.37
C ASP A 362 -20.00 7.51 -1.07
N ARG A 363 -19.71 6.33 -0.50
CA ARG A 363 -20.10 5.04 -1.08
C ARG A 363 -20.13 3.92 -0.05
N ARG A 364 -20.81 2.82 -0.36
CA ARG A 364 -20.72 1.57 0.40
C ARG A 364 -19.47 0.80 0.00
N ILE A 365 -18.77 0.27 0.99
CA ILE A 365 -17.52 -0.46 0.83
C ILE A 365 -17.50 -1.75 1.66
N HIS A 366 -16.62 -2.68 1.28
CA HIS A 366 -16.44 -3.96 1.96
C HIS A 366 -14.97 -4.25 2.24
N TRP A 367 -14.70 -4.66 3.47
CA TRP A 367 -13.48 -5.35 3.84
C TRP A 367 -13.77 -6.84 3.88
N ILE A 368 -13.00 -7.65 3.16
CA ILE A 368 -13.26 -9.08 3.00
C ILE A 368 -11.99 -9.86 3.32
N LYS A 369 -12.12 -10.91 4.13
CA LYS A 369 -11.12 -11.97 4.26
C LYS A 369 -11.73 -13.28 3.76
N LEU A 370 -11.09 -13.90 2.77
CA LEU A 370 -11.44 -15.19 2.20
C LEU A 370 -10.70 -16.32 2.94
N LYS A 371 -11.19 -17.56 2.82
CA LYS A 371 -10.52 -18.74 3.39
C LYS A 371 -9.26 -19.15 2.65
#